data_AF-A0A420YV13-F1
#
_entry.id   AF-A0A420YV13-F1
#
_cell.length_a   1.000
_cell.length_b   1.000
_cell.length_c   1.000
_cell.angle_alpha   90.00
_cell.angle_beta   90.00
_cell.angle_gamma   90.00
#
_symmetry.space_group_name_H-M   'P 1'
#
loop_
_entity.id
_entity.type
_entity.pdbx_description
1 polymer ?
#
loop_
_entity_poly.entity_id
_entity_poly.type
_entity_poly.pdbx_seq_one_letter_code
_entity_poly.pdbx_strand_id
1 'polypeptide(L)'
;MSRVYIVTDSTADLTEEEVKQFEISIVPMNISIDDENYIDGVTITKDEFKQKMIASSELPKTAQPSIGRFVEVYDELGKNGDSVISIQMMRSISGTVDAARQAADITETNVTVVDSDFTSRSMGMIVKEAAKAAQEGKTVEEILEIVEDAKKRTTLYLTVVNLDNLIKGGRISQLMGMFSNLLNIKLFLQVINGKIEIIQKGRGLKSLQKKYDEIFEQMKAAPNGIQEIGIMHAGLSDFNEGN
;
A
#
# COMPACT_ATOMS: atom_id res chain seq x y z
N MET A 1 -26.58 17.45 -0.99
CA MET A 1 -25.21 17.53 -1.55
C MET A 1 -24.83 16.11 -1.92
N SER A 2 -24.23 15.89 -3.09
CA SER A 2 -23.73 14.56 -3.44
C SER A 2 -22.63 14.16 -2.45
N ARG A 3 -22.63 12.91 -2.04
CA ARG A 3 -21.62 12.33 -1.15
C ARG A 3 -20.36 12.03 -1.95
N VAL A 4 -19.21 12.04 -1.28
CA VAL A 4 -17.96 11.52 -1.83
C VAL A 4 -17.64 10.19 -1.15
N TYR A 5 -17.41 9.14 -1.93
CA TYR A 5 -16.97 7.83 -1.44
C TYR A 5 -15.48 7.65 -1.66
N ILE A 6 -14.80 6.99 -0.71
CA ILE A 6 -13.39 6.66 -0.82
C ILE A 6 -13.24 5.18 -1.16
N VAL A 7 -12.51 4.92 -2.25
CA VAL A 7 -12.14 3.58 -2.70
C VAL A 7 -10.63 3.43 -2.61
N THR A 8 -10.15 2.26 -2.19
CA THR A 8 -8.72 1.90 -2.23
C THR A 8 -8.54 0.43 -2.62
N ASP A 9 -7.31 -0.04 -2.79
CA ASP A 9 -7.01 -1.46 -2.96
C ASP A 9 -6.63 -2.14 -1.63
N SER A 10 -6.59 -3.47 -1.61
CA SER A 10 -6.32 -4.23 -0.38
C SER A 10 -4.90 -4.07 0.18
N THR A 11 -3.99 -3.36 -0.49
CA THR A 11 -2.64 -3.12 0.03
C THR A 11 -2.55 -1.94 0.99
N ALA A 12 -3.66 -1.26 1.30
CA ALA A 12 -3.68 -0.10 2.19
C ALA A 12 -3.33 -0.40 3.67
N ASP A 13 -3.34 -1.68 4.08
CA ASP A 13 -3.19 -2.10 5.49
C ASP A 13 -4.08 -1.28 6.45
N LEU A 14 -5.34 -1.10 6.05
CA LEU A 14 -6.41 -0.59 6.91
C LEU A 14 -6.92 -1.71 7.82
N THR A 15 -7.28 -1.35 9.05
CA THR A 15 -7.98 -2.31 9.94
C THR A 15 -9.45 -2.41 9.57
N GLU A 16 -10.10 -3.50 9.98
CA GLU A 16 -11.55 -3.66 9.77
C GLU A 16 -12.35 -2.54 10.45
N GLU A 17 -11.89 -2.06 11.61
CA GLU A 17 -12.50 -0.93 12.32
C GLU A 17 -12.40 0.35 11.51
N GLU A 18 -11.26 0.63 10.88
CA GLU A 18 -11.08 1.84 10.06
C GLU A 18 -11.94 1.79 8.80
N VAL A 19 -11.98 0.63 8.13
CA VAL A 19 -12.83 0.40 6.96
C VAL A 19 -14.29 0.66 7.30
N LYS A 20 -14.76 0.09 8.42
CA LYS A 20 -16.14 0.26 8.88
C LYS A 20 -16.44 1.68 9.36
N GLN A 21 -15.55 2.27 10.14
CA GLN A 21 -15.75 3.60 10.73
C GLN A 21 -15.84 4.67 9.65
N PHE A 22 -14.97 4.60 8.65
CA PHE A 22 -14.88 5.62 7.59
C PHE A 22 -15.63 5.24 6.31
N GLU A 23 -16.33 4.10 6.32
CA GLU A 23 -17.08 3.56 5.16
C GLU A 23 -16.22 3.47 3.89
N ILE A 24 -14.97 3.02 4.05
CA ILE A 24 -14.01 2.88 2.95
C ILE A 24 -14.35 1.61 2.16
N SER A 25 -14.36 1.73 0.83
CA SER A 25 -14.54 0.57 -0.06
C SER A 25 -13.17 0.03 -0.51
N ILE A 26 -12.92 -1.25 -0.27
CA ILE A 26 -11.68 -1.92 -0.69
C ILE A 26 -11.94 -2.77 -1.94
N VAL A 27 -11.12 -2.56 -2.98
CA VAL A 27 -11.05 -3.41 -4.16
C VAL A 27 -9.92 -4.43 -3.96
N PRO A 28 -10.24 -5.72 -3.75
CA PRO A 28 -9.24 -6.69 -3.34
C PRO A 28 -8.32 -7.11 -4.49
N MET A 29 -7.04 -7.29 -4.16
CA MET A 29 -6.03 -7.89 -5.04
C MET A 29 -6.28 -9.39 -5.23
N ASN A 30 -5.69 -9.96 -6.28
CA ASN A 30 -5.72 -11.41 -6.53
C ASN A 30 -4.39 -12.05 -6.13
N ILE A 31 -4.47 -13.24 -5.52
CA ILE A 31 -3.32 -14.03 -5.08
C ILE A 31 -3.47 -15.43 -5.69
N SER A 32 -2.42 -15.93 -6.34
CA SER A 32 -2.35 -17.33 -6.81
C SER A 32 -1.28 -18.05 -5.99
N ILE A 33 -1.65 -19.18 -5.39
CA ILE A 33 -0.73 -20.07 -4.67
C ILE A 33 -0.89 -21.46 -5.29
N ASP A 34 0.20 -22.00 -5.83
CA ASP A 34 0.18 -23.21 -6.64
C ASP A 34 -0.88 -23.09 -7.77
N ASP A 35 -1.87 -23.97 -7.82
CA ASP A 35 -2.95 -23.97 -8.82
C ASP A 35 -4.27 -23.32 -8.32
N GLU A 36 -4.24 -22.71 -7.13
CA GLU A 36 -5.42 -22.10 -6.51
C GLU A 36 -5.36 -20.57 -6.56
N ASN A 37 -6.52 -19.94 -6.80
CA ASN A 37 -6.67 -18.50 -6.84
C ASN A 37 -7.51 -18.01 -5.67
N TYR A 38 -7.06 -16.90 -5.08
CA TYR A 38 -7.65 -16.29 -3.91
C TYR A 38 -7.83 -14.79 -4.13
N ILE A 39 -8.83 -14.24 -3.44
CA ILE A 39 -9.12 -12.82 -3.36
C ILE A 39 -8.67 -12.35 -1.98
N ASP A 40 -7.71 -11.44 -1.96
CA ASP A 40 -7.05 -10.94 -0.75
C ASP A 40 -8.07 -10.37 0.25
N GLY A 41 -8.03 -10.87 1.49
CA GLY A 41 -8.95 -10.49 2.56
C GLY A 41 -10.41 -10.97 2.38
N VAL A 42 -10.73 -11.69 1.30
CA VAL A 42 -12.08 -12.19 1.02
C VAL A 42 -12.15 -13.71 1.08
N THR A 43 -11.29 -14.39 0.34
CA THR A 43 -11.23 -15.87 0.33
C THR A 43 -9.96 -16.41 0.96
N ILE A 44 -9.08 -15.53 1.43
CA ILE A 44 -7.86 -15.89 2.17
C ILE A 44 -7.56 -14.81 3.21
N THR A 45 -7.29 -15.23 4.43
CA THR A 45 -6.81 -14.35 5.51
C THR A 45 -5.30 -14.20 5.47
N LYS A 46 -4.77 -13.18 6.14
CA LYS A 46 -3.30 -12.96 6.26
C LYS A 46 -2.59 -14.18 6.88
N ASP A 47 -3.21 -14.83 7.87
CA ASP A 47 -2.65 -16.00 8.54
C ASP A 47 -2.65 -17.25 7.64
N GLU A 48 -3.75 -17.49 6.92
CA GLU A 48 -3.83 -18.57 5.93
C GLU A 48 -2.83 -18.37 4.78
N PHE A 49 -2.70 -17.13 4.28
CA PHE A 49 -1.71 -16.78 3.28
C PHE A 49 -0.30 -17.11 3.75
N LYS A 50 0.05 -16.72 4.99
CA LYS A 50 1.36 -17.01 5.56
C LYS A 50 1.63 -18.52 5.65
N GLN A 51 0.67 -19.30 6.14
CA GLN A 51 0.81 -20.75 6.24
C GLN A 51 0.96 -21.40 4.86
N LYS A 52 0.13 -21.02 3.90
CA LYS A 52 0.18 -21.54 2.52
C LYS A 52 1.47 -21.14 1.80
N MET A 53 1.95 -19.91 1.95
CA MET A 53 3.21 -19.46 1.37
C MET A 53 4.41 -20.26 1.90
N ILE A 54 4.42 -20.61 3.19
CA ILE A 54 5.49 -21.43 3.79
C ILE A 54 5.45 -22.86 3.27
N ALA A 55 4.24 -23.41 3.08
CA ALA A 55 4.04 -24.80 2.65
C ALA A 55 4.19 -25.00 1.13
N SER A 56 3.98 -23.94 0.34
CA SER A 56 4.00 -24.00 -1.13
C SER A 56 5.41 -24.24 -1.67
N SER A 57 5.49 -25.04 -2.73
CA SER A 57 6.75 -25.34 -3.41
C SER A 57 7.24 -24.20 -4.30
N GLU A 58 6.32 -23.35 -4.75
CA GLU A 58 6.56 -22.20 -5.59
C GLU A 58 6.19 -20.92 -4.84
N LEU A 59 6.71 -19.77 -5.29
CA LEU A 59 6.27 -18.52 -4.68
C LEU A 59 4.85 -18.16 -5.13
N PRO A 60 4.00 -17.67 -4.19
CA PRO A 60 2.76 -17.03 -4.54
C PRO A 60 2.95 -15.91 -5.56
N LYS A 61 2.00 -15.80 -6.49
CA LYS A 61 1.93 -14.71 -7.47
C LYS A 61 0.80 -13.78 -7.09
N THR A 62 0.96 -12.50 -7.41
CA THR A 62 -0.07 -11.49 -7.22
C THR A 62 -0.47 -10.89 -8.56
N ALA A 63 -1.74 -10.54 -8.67
CA ALA A 63 -2.28 -9.79 -9.80
C ALA A 63 -3.18 -8.66 -9.31
N GLN A 64 -3.13 -7.54 -10.04
CA GLN A 64 -4.03 -6.41 -9.82
C GLN A 64 -5.51 -6.83 -9.96
N PRO A 65 -6.46 -6.06 -9.41
CA PRO A 65 -7.87 -6.28 -9.64
C PRO A 65 -8.19 -6.06 -11.12
N SER A 66 -9.25 -6.71 -11.62
CA SER A 66 -9.71 -6.49 -12.98
C SER A 66 -10.33 -5.09 -13.11
N ILE A 67 -10.29 -4.53 -14.31
CA ILE A 67 -10.98 -3.26 -14.62
C ILE A 67 -12.48 -3.38 -14.30
N GLY A 68 -13.11 -4.50 -14.69
CA GLY A 68 -14.52 -4.75 -14.41
C GLY A 68 -14.86 -4.73 -12.92
N ARG A 69 -13.95 -5.21 -12.06
CA ARG A 69 -14.17 -5.17 -10.60
C ARG A 69 -14.18 -3.74 -10.06
N PHE A 70 -13.34 -2.86 -10.59
CA PHE A 70 -13.40 -1.44 -10.26
C PHE A 70 -14.70 -0.79 -10.76
N VAL A 71 -15.11 -1.08 -12.01
CA VAL A 71 -16.37 -0.57 -12.58
C VAL A 71 -17.57 -0.95 -11.71
N GLU A 72 -17.68 -2.22 -11.30
CA GLU A 72 -18.75 -2.70 -10.41
C GLU A 72 -18.83 -1.88 -9.10
N VAL A 73 -17.67 -1.61 -8.49
CA VAL A 73 -17.60 -0.84 -7.23
C VAL A 73 -17.95 0.63 -7.48
N TYR A 74 -17.46 1.23 -8.56
CA TYR A 74 -17.76 2.61 -8.90
C TYR A 74 -19.24 2.82 -9.19
N ASP A 75 -19.85 1.98 -10.03
CA ASP A 75 -21.27 2.04 -10.38
C ASP A 75 -22.17 1.88 -9.14
N GLU A 76 -21.84 0.94 -8.24
CA GLU A 76 -22.63 0.72 -7.03
C GLU A 76 -22.59 1.93 -6.07
N LEU A 77 -21.42 2.57 -5.93
CA LEU A 77 -21.26 3.77 -5.10
C LEU A 77 -21.86 5.01 -5.77
N GLY A 78 -21.75 5.12 -7.09
CA GLY A 78 -22.19 6.26 -7.89
C GLY A 78 -23.67 6.27 -8.27
N LYS A 79 -24.42 5.18 -8.02
CA LYS A 79 -25.81 5.00 -8.49
C LYS A 79 -26.80 6.13 -8.12
N ASN A 80 -26.50 6.91 -7.09
CA ASN A 80 -27.32 8.06 -6.65
C ASN A 80 -26.79 9.43 -7.13
N GLY A 81 -25.83 9.44 -8.06
CA GLY A 81 -25.13 10.66 -8.50
C GLY A 81 -24.03 11.11 -7.55
N ASP A 82 -23.56 10.21 -6.68
CA ASP A 82 -22.44 10.46 -5.76
C ASP A 82 -21.10 10.35 -6.50
N SER A 83 -20.05 10.98 -5.96
CA SER A 83 -18.71 10.96 -6.55
C SER A 83 -17.79 9.98 -5.82
N VAL A 84 -16.76 9.50 -6.50
CA VAL A 84 -15.76 8.58 -5.94
C VAL A 84 -14.38 9.20 -6.04
N ILE A 85 -13.59 9.09 -4.97
CA ILE A 85 -12.14 9.28 -5.00
C ILE A 85 -11.50 7.91 -4.76
N SER A 86 -10.74 7.45 -5.74
CA SER A 86 -10.09 6.14 -5.75
C SER A 86 -8.59 6.28 -5.54
N ILE A 87 -8.09 5.98 -4.35
CA ILE A 87 -6.69 6.14 -3.95
C ILE A 87 -6.01 4.79 -3.96
N GLN A 88 -5.07 4.60 -4.87
CA GLN A 88 -4.48 3.29 -5.16
C GLN A 88 -2.97 3.26 -4.89
N MET A 89 -2.41 2.05 -4.78
CA MET A 89 -0.98 1.86 -4.56
C MET A 89 -0.14 2.48 -5.68
N MET A 90 1.11 2.79 -5.33
CA MET A 90 2.11 3.39 -6.21
C MET A 90 2.22 2.64 -7.55
N ARG A 91 2.10 3.40 -8.66
CA ARG A 91 2.18 2.85 -10.03
C ARG A 91 3.47 2.08 -10.30
N SER A 92 4.56 2.44 -9.62
CA SER A 92 5.86 1.84 -9.89
C SER A 92 5.89 0.34 -9.56
N ILE A 93 5.08 -0.19 -8.64
CA ILE A 93 5.11 -1.61 -8.25
C ILE A 93 3.92 -2.44 -8.76
N SER A 94 2.88 -1.79 -9.29
CA SER A 94 1.66 -2.41 -9.78
C SER A 94 0.92 -1.55 -10.81
N GLY A 95 0.21 -2.20 -11.74
CA GLY A 95 -0.72 -1.53 -12.65
C GLY A 95 -2.10 -1.23 -12.06
N THR A 96 -2.32 -1.45 -10.76
CA THR A 96 -3.62 -1.26 -10.07
C THR A 96 -4.20 0.13 -10.30
N VAL A 97 -3.42 1.20 -10.13
CA VAL A 97 -3.90 2.57 -10.36
C VAL A 97 -4.27 2.83 -11.82
N ASP A 98 -3.56 2.20 -12.77
CA ASP A 98 -3.88 2.32 -14.20
C ASP A 98 -5.13 1.51 -14.57
N ALA A 99 -5.41 0.40 -13.87
CA ALA A 99 -6.66 -0.35 -13.99
C ALA A 99 -7.86 0.47 -13.47
N ALA A 100 -7.66 1.13 -12.33
CA ALA A 100 -8.64 2.01 -11.71
C ALA A 100 -8.96 3.22 -12.61
N ARG A 101 -7.95 3.82 -13.24
CA ARG A 101 -8.12 4.88 -14.26
C ARG A 101 -8.94 4.40 -15.46
N GLN A 102 -8.60 3.23 -16.01
CA GLN A 102 -9.38 2.66 -17.12
C GLN A 102 -10.83 2.37 -16.72
N ALA A 103 -11.08 1.93 -15.48
CA ALA A 103 -12.43 1.75 -14.98
C ALA A 103 -13.18 3.09 -14.84
N ALA A 104 -12.50 4.15 -14.41
CA ALA A 104 -13.05 5.51 -14.35
C ALA A 104 -13.44 6.05 -15.74
N ASP A 105 -12.73 5.66 -16.81
CA ASP A 105 -13.08 6.02 -18.19
C ASP A 105 -14.30 5.25 -18.74
N ILE A 106 -14.69 4.13 -18.10
CA ILE A 106 -15.77 3.23 -18.56
C ILE A 106 -17.08 3.48 -17.80
N THR A 107 -17.00 3.78 -16.50
CA THR A 107 -18.16 4.04 -15.64
C THR A 107 -18.81 5.39 -15.97
N GLU A 108 -20.11 5.50 -15.74
CA GLU A 108 -20.83 6.78 -15.75
C GLU A 108 -20.66 7.56 -14.42
N THR A 109 -20.06 6.93 -13.41
CA THR A 109 -19.80 7.55 -12.11
C THR A 109 -18.71 8.60 -12.22
N ASN A 110 -18.86 9.72 -11.52
CA ASN A 110 -17.79 10.72 -11.43
C ASN A 110 -16.67 10.21 -10.50
N VAL A 111 -15.60 9.66 -11.10
CA VAL A 111 -14.48 9.07 -10.37
C VAL A 111 -13.19 9.87 -10.59
N THR A 112 -12.55 10.30 -9.50
CA THR A 112 -11.17 10.80 -9.53
C THR A 112 -10.23 9.74 -8.99
N VAL A 113 -9.26 9.31 -9.82
CA VAL A 113 -8.27 8.28 -9.43
C VAL A 113 -6.94 8.95 -9.05
N VAL A 114 -6.44 8.61 -7.88
CA VAL A 114 -5.20 9.13 -7.30
C VAL A 114 -4.18 8.01 -7.14
N ASP A 115 -2.97 8.26 -7.63
CA ASP A 115 -1.79 7.49 -7.23
C ASP A 115 -1.34 8.02 -5.85
N SER A 116 -1.34 7.16 -4.84
CA SER A 116 -0.94 7.54 -3.49
C SER A 116 0.56 7.82 -3.35
N ASP A 117 1.38 7.41 -4.32
CA ASP A 117 2.85 7.31 -4.24
C ASP A 117 3.36 6.31 -3.19
N PHE A 118 2.47 5.59 -2.50
CA PHE A 118 2.82 4.64 -1.44
C PHE A 118 2.07 3.31 -1.58
N THR A 119 2.27 2.43 -0.61
CA THR A 119 1.49 1.22 -0.36
C THR A 119 1.52 0.97 1.15
N SER A 120 0.91 -0.12 1.62
CA SER A 120 0.86 -0.48 3.04
C SER A 120 0.29 0.67 3.88
N ARG A 121 0.67 0.71 5.15
CA ARG A 121 0.08 1.61 6.15
C ARG A 121 0.21 3.09 5.80
N SER A 122 1.26 3.49 5.08
CA SER A 122 1.44 4.86 4.60
C SER A 122 0.31 5.27 3.63
N MET A 123 -0.10 4.36 2.73
CA MET A 123 -1.29 4.60 1.90
C MET A 123 -2.57 4.61 2.76
N GLY A 124 -2.70 3.68 3.70
CA GLY A 124 -3.84 3.64 4.63
C GLY A 124 -4.05 4.95 5.40
N MET A 125 -2.97 5.60 5.86
CA MET A 125 -3.05 6.91 6.52
C MET A 125 -3.62 8.00 5.60
N ILE A 126 -3.19 8.04 4.34
CA ILE A 126 -3.71 8.99 3.34
C ILE A 126 -5.19 8.71 3.05
N VAL A 127 -5.56 7.44 2.88
CA VAL A 127 -6.94 7.02 2.65
C VAL A 127 -7.85 7.41 3.83
N LYS A 128 -7.38 7.26 5.07
CA LYS A 128 -8.12 7.66 6.27
C LYS A 128 -8.36 9.17 6.33
N GLU A 129 -7.37 9.99 6.00
CA GLU A 129 -7.55 11.45 5.99
C GLU A 129 -8.59 11.86 4.92
N ALA A 130 -8.55 11.24 3.74
CA ALA A 130 -9.54 11.45 2.68
C ALA A 130 -10.95 11.02 3.11
N ALA A 131 -11.08 9.86 3.74
CA ALA A 131 -12.37 9.30 4.14
C ALA A 131 -13.00 10.08 5.30
N LYS A 132 -12.18 10.56 6.23
CA LYS A 132 -12.63 11.48 7.28
C LYS A 132 -13.15 12.78 6.67
N ALA A 133 -12.42 13.38 5.73
CA ALA A 133 -12.84 14.60 5.03
C ALA A 133 -14.14 14.39 4.24
N ALA A 134 -14.31 13.23 3.61
CA ALA A 134 -15.55 12.86 2.93
C ALA A 134 -16.74 12.75 3.89
N GLN A 135 -16.56 12.16 5.08
CA GLN A 135 -17.60 12.11 6.12
C GLN A 135 -17.95 13.49 6.68
N GLU A 136 -17.00 14.42 6.70
CA GLU A 136 -17.22 15.83 7.07
C GLU A 136 -17.97 16.63 5.97
N GLY A 137 -18.27 16.00 4.82
CA GLY A 137 -19.04 16.61 3.74
C GLY A 137 -18.22 17.55 2.83
N LYS A 138 -16.90 17.41 2.84
CA LYS A 138 -16.01 18.17 1.95
C LYS A 138 -16.22 17.83 0.48
N THR A 139 -15.94 18.79 -0.39
CA THR A 139 -16.01 18.56 -1.84
C THR A 139 -14.85 17.69 -2.34
N VAL A 140 -14.96 17.19 -3.57
CA VAL A 140 -13.89 16.41 -4.21
C VAL A 140 -12.59 17.20 -4.22
N GLU A 141 -12.63 18.48 -4.60
CA GLU A 141 -11.45 19.35 -4.69
C GLU A 141 -10.77 19.53 -3.32
N GLU A 142 -11.55 19.80 -2.28
CA GLU A 142 -11.03 19.94 -0.91
C GLU A 142 -10.39 18.65 -0.40
N ILE A 143 -10.98 17.49 -0.72
CA ILE A 143 -10.41 16.19 -0.34
C ILE A 143 -9.12 15.92 -1.10
N LEU A 144 -9.04 16.28 -2.38
CA LEU A 144 -7.80 16.12 -3.17
C LEU A 144 -6.67 17.00 -2.64
N GLU A 145 -6.96 18.22 -2.17
CA GLU A 145 -5.97 19.06 -1.49
C GLU A 145 -5.45 18.40 -0.20
N ILE A 146 -6.34 17.79 0.58
CA ILE A 146 -5.97 17.04 1.80
C ILE A 146 -5.11 15.83 1.45
N VAL A 147 -5.47 15.08 0.41
CA VAL A 147 -4.70 13.91 -0.05
C VAL A 147 -3.30 14.34 -0.48
N GLU A 148 -3.17 15.41 -1.26
CA GLU A 148 -1.87 15.92 -1.70
C GLU A 148 -1.02 16.49 -0.56
N ASP A 149 -1.63 17.12 0.44
CA ASP A 149 -0.94 17.50 1.67
C ASP A 149 -0.46 16.24 2.43
N ALA A 150 -1.35 15.29 2.71
CA ALA A 150 -1.04 14.06 3.42
C ALA A 150 0.11 13.29 2.76
N LYS A 151 0.13 13.21 1.43
CA LYS A 151 1.24 12.61 0.66
C LYS A 151 2.59 13.26 0.96
N LYS A 152 2.66 14.60 1.01
CA LYS A 152 3.90 15.37 1.25
C LYS A 152 4.49 15.14 2.64
N ARG A 153 3.64 14.85 3.63
CA ARG A 153 4.03 14.64 5.03
C ARG A 153 4.09 13.17 5.43
N THR A 154 3.82 12.26 4.49
CA THR A 154 3.93 10.82 4.68
C THR A 154 5.32 10.33 4.28
N THR A 155 5.86 9.38 5.05
CA THR A 155 7.13 8.72 4.72
C THR A 155 6.98 7.23 4.92
N LEU A 156 7.59 6.43 4.03
CA LEU A 156 7.61 4.98 4.11
C LEU A 156 9.06 4.50 4.07
N TYR A 157 9.45 3.78 5.11
CA TYR A 157 10.70 3.04 5.20
C TYR A 157 10.41 1.54 5.24
N LEU A 158 11.26 0.73 4.62
CA LEU A 158 11.19 -0.72 4.77
C LEU A 158 12.57 -1.37 4.84
N THR A 159 12.65 -2.44 5.61
CA THR A 159 13.84 -3.29 5.67
C THR A 159 13.53 -4.65 5.06
N VAL A 160 14.40 -5.10 4.16
CA VAL A 160 14.29 -6.41 3.52
C VAL A 160 15.51 -7.24 3.89
N VAL A 161 15.27 -8.36 4.59
CA VAL A 161 16.34 -9.23 5.10
C VAL A 161 16.66 -10.42 4.19
N ASN A 162 15.70 -10.79 3.33
CA ASN A 162 15.88 -11.78 2.26
C ASN A 162 15.25 -11.23 0.97
N LEU A 163 16.03 -11.24 -0.12
CA LEU A 163 15.66 -10.69 -1.42
C LEU A 163 14.95 -11.71 -2.33
N ASP A 164 14.85 -12.98 -1.95
CA ASP A 164 14.29 -14.06 -2.79
C ASP A 164 12.90 -13.71 -3.34
N ASN A 165 12.02 -13.18 -2.48
CA ASN A 165 10.65 -12.80 -2.86
C ASN A 165 10.62 -11.61 -3.82
N LEU A 166 11.51 -10.62 -3.62
CA LEU A 166 11.61 -9.49 -4.53
C LEU A 166 12.16 -9.91 -5.90
N ILE A 167 13.13 -10.83 -5.91
CA ILE A 167 13.76 -11.35 -7.13
C ILE A 167 12.75 -12.13 -7.95
N LYS A 168 12.19 -13.18 -7.35
CA LYS A 168 11.22 -14.06 -8.02
C LYS A 168 9.91 -13.34 -8.35
N GLY A 169 9.51 -12.37 -7.52
CA GLY A 169 8.34 -11.51 -7.76
C GLY A 169 8.57 -10.42 -8.81
N GLY A 170 9.79 -10.23 -9.32
CA GLY A 170 10.12 -9.28 -10.40
C GLY A 170 10.28 -7.82 -9.98
N ARG A 171 9.91 -7.45 -8.73
CA ARG A 171 10.01 -6.07 -8.21
C ARG A 171 11.44 -5.67 -7.84
N ILE A 172 12.38 -6.61 -7.78
CA ILE A 172 13.81 -6.31 -7.57
C ILE A 172 14.40 -5.46 -8.71
N SER A 173 13.90 -5.63 -9.94
CA SER A 173 14.44 -4.96 -11.12
C SER A 173 14.27 -3.44 -11.02
N GLN A 174 13.22 -3.01 -10.32
CA GLN A 174 12.91 -1.61 -10.01
C GLN A 174 13.87 -1.03 -8.97
N LEU A 175 14.52 -1.87 -8.15
CA LEU A 175 15.42 -1.46 -7.06
C LEU A 175 16.89 -1.41 -7.47
N MET A 176 17.36 -2.37 -8.28
CA MET A 176 18.81 -2.59 -8.45
C MET A 176 19.27 -2.85 -9.89
N GLY A 177 18.36 -2.96 -10.86
CA GLY A 177 18.75 -3.54 -12.16
C GLY A 177 19.28 -4.99 -12.00
N MET A 178 19.97 -5.51 -13.01
CA MET A 178 20.42 -6.92 -13.06
C MET A 178 21.76 -7.14 -12.33
N PHE A 179 21.80 -6.99 -11.00
CA PHE A 179 23.01 -7.27 -10.20
C PHE A 179 23.13 -8.74 -9.79
N SER A 180 24.30 -9.35 -10.01
CA SER A 180 24.54 -10.79 -9.91
C SER A 180 24.97 -11.31 -8.53
N ASN A 181 25.21 -10.45 -7.52
CA ASN A 181 25.73 -10.87 -6.22
C ASN A 181 24.94 -10.29 -5.03
N LEU A 182 23.67 -10.69 -4.92
CA LEU A 182 22.73 -10.25 -3.88
C LEU A 182 22.67 -11.18 -2.65
N LEU A 183 23.47 -12.25 -2.64
CA LEU A 183 23.39 -13.27 -1.59
C LEU A 183 23.76 -12.68 -0.21
N ASN A 184 22.88 -12.88 0.77
CA ASN A 184 23.00 -12.40 2.15
C ASN A 184 23.12 -10.87 2.30
N ILE A 185 22.57 -10.11 1.36
CA ILE A 185 22.42 -8.65 1.50
C ILE A 185 21.07 -8.34 2.14
N LYS A 186 21.10 -7.48 3.15
CA LYS A 186 19.94 -6.83 3.75
C LYS A 186 19.89 -5.39 3.25
N LEU A 187 18.69 -4.91 2.94
CA LEU A 187 18.46 -3.57 2.42
C LEU A 187 17.60 -2.77 3.39
N PHE A 188 17.98 -1.51 3.57
CA PHE A 188 17.13 -0.47 4.12
C PHE A 188 16.71 0.43 2.96
N LEU A 189 15.41 0.53 2.75
CA LEU A 189 14.79 1.19 1.62
C LEU A 189 13.89 2.34 2.12
N GLN A 190 13.64 3.29 1.23
CA GLN A 190 12.68 4.35 1.43
C GLN A 190 11.87 4.54 0.16
N VAL A 191 10.59 4.88 0.29
CA VAL A 191 9.82 5.37 -0.86
C VAL A 191 10.01 6.87 -0.99
N ILE A 192 10.50 7.30 -2.16
CA ILE A 192 10.74 8.70 -2.51
C ILE A 192 10.09 8.94 -3.88
N ASN A 193 9.16 9.90 -3.95
CA ASN A 193 8.46 10.28 -5.18
C ASN A 193 7.86 9.07 -5.94
N GLY A 194 7.14 8.20 -5.22
CA GLY A 194 6.49 7.03 -5.81
C GLY A 194 7.45 5.96 -6.32
N LYS A 195 8.71 5.93 -5.85
CA LYS A 195 9.72 4.91 -6.19
C LYS A 195 10.42 4.40 -4.96
N ILE A 196 10.80 3.12 -4.98
CA ILE A 196 11.56 2.52 -3.89
C ILE A 196 13.05 2.75 -4.14
N GLU A 197 13.72 3.41 -3.21
CA GLU A 197 15.13 3.76 -3.26
C GLU A 197 15.94 3.00 -2.21
N ILE A 198 17.16 2.59 -2.57
CA ILE A 198 18.08 1.95 -1.62
C ILE A 198 18.84 3.01 -0.86
N ILE A 199 18.53 3.13 0.42
CA ILE A 199 19.23 4.07 1.31
C ILE A 199 20.48 3.43 1.89
N GLN A 200 20.40 2.15 2.26
CA GLN A 200 21.53 1.44 2.81
C GLN A 200 21.49 -0.06 2.49
N LYS A 201 22.68 -0.65 2.35
CA LYS A 201 22.87 -2.10 2.18
C LYS A 201 23.91 -2.62 3.16
N GLY A 202 23.72 -3.84 3.65
CA GLY A 202 24.70 -4.49 4.52
C GLY A 202 24.41 -5.97 4.73
N ARG A 203 25.35 -6.69 5.35
CA ARG A 203 25.20 -8.15 5.58
C ARG A 203 24.58 -8.49 6.94
N GLY A 204 24.76 -7.64 7.95
CA GLY A 204 24.24 -7.84 9.31
C GLY A 204 23.17 -6.81 9.70
N LEU A 205 22.26 -7.15 10.61
CA LEU A 205 21.19 -6.24 11.06
C LEU A 205 21.74 -4.97 11.72
N LYS A 206 22.84 -5.08 12.48
CA LYS A 206 23.53 -3.93 13.08
C LYS A 206 23.90 -2.85 12.07
N SER A 207 24.13 -3.22 10.81
CA SER A 207 24.42 -2.23 9.77
C SER A 207 23.20 -1.32 9.52
N LEU A 208 21.98 -1.84 9.64
CA LEU A 208 20.75 -1.09 9.39
C LEU A 208 20.26 -0.34 10.63
N GLN A 209 20.64 -0.77 11.85
CA GLN A 209 20.24 -0.14 13.12
C GLN A 209 20.52 1.37 13.14
N LYS A 210 21.71 1.78 12.67
CA LYS A 210 22.10 3.19 12.60
C LYS A 210 21.05 4.04 11.87
N LYS A 211 20.42 3.49 10.82
CA LYS A 211 19.42 4.19 10.03
C LYS A 211 18.10 4.37 10.80
N TYR A 212 17.73 3.37 11.60
CA TYR A 212 16.59 3.50 12.52
C TYR A 212 16.86 4.58 13.57
N ASP A 213 18.04 4.59 14.18
CA ASP A 213 18.42 5.61 15.17
C ASP A 213 18.35 7.02 14.56
N GLU A 214 18.85 7.20 13.33
CA GLU A 214 18.73 8.45 12.58
C GLU A 214 17.26 8.87 12.36
N ILE A 215 16.37 7.92 12.03
CA ILE A 215 14.93 8.19 11.85
C ILE A 215 14.28 8.58 13.17
N PHE A 216 14.62 7.92 14.28
CA PHE A 216 14.10 8.29 15.60
C PHE A 216 14.49 9.71 15.98
N GLU A 217 15.74 10.11 15.74
CA GLU A 217 16.18 11.49 15.99
C GLU A 217 15.48 12.50 15.06
N GLN A 218 15.28 12.16 13.78
CA GLN A 218 14.49 12.98 12.86
C GLN A 218 13.03 13.14 13.32
N MET A 219 12.42 12.06 13.81
CA MET A 219 11.05 12.08 14.35
C MET A 219 10.95 12.97 15.59
N LYS A 220 11.93 12.90 16.51
CA LYS A 220 11.98 13.77 17.70
C LYS A 220 12.18 15.24 17.34
N ALA A 221 12.94 15.52 16.28
CA ALA A 221 13.22 16.86 15.80
C ALA A 221 12.13 17.43 14.86
N ALA A 222 11.08 16.66 14.54
CA ALA A 222 10.03 17.09 13.63
C ALA A 222 9.30 18.33 14.21
N PRO A 223 9.27 19.47 13.50
CA PRO A 223 8.81 20.75 14.06
C PRO A 223 7.34 20.72 14.49
N ASN A 224 6.53 19.89 13.82
CA ASN A 224 5.10 19.74 14.10
C ASN A 224 4.77 18.41 14.82
N GLY A 225 5.79 17.71 15.32
CA GLY A 225 5.65 16.37 15.88
C GLY A 225 5.29 15.30 14.84
N ILE A 226 4.96 14.10 15.34
CA ILE A 226 4.53 12.96 14.54
C ILE A 226 3.05 12.68 14.84
N GLN A 227 2.23 12.67 13.80
CA GLN A 227 0.78 12.47 13.92
C GLN A 227 0.40 10.99 14.09
N GLU A 228 0.99 10.10 13.29
CA GLU A 228 0.73 8.65 13.34
C GLU A 228 2.02 7.88 12.98
N ILE A 229 2.25 6.74 13.60
CA ILE A 229 3.31 5.79 13.23
C ILE A 229 2.66 4.43 12.98
N GLY A 230 2.96 3.84 11.84
CA GLY A 230 2.54 2.50 11.46
C GLY A 230 3.74 1.58 11.35
N ILE A 231 3.71 0.43 12.03
CA ILE A 231 4.77 -0.58 11.96
C ILE A 231 4.16 -1.86 11.42
N MET A 232 4.53 -2.22 10.19
CA MET A 232 4.09 -3.43 9.52
C MET A 232 5.25 -4.42 9.42
N HIS A 233 4.97 -5.72 9.51
CA HIS A 233 5.98 -6.77 9.40
C HIS A 233 5.43 -8.02 8.70
N ALA A 234 6.32 -8.78 8.07
CA ALA A 234 6.05 -10.09 7.52
C ALA A 234 7.17 -11.05 7.93
N GLY A 235 6.86 -12.05 8.76
CA GLY A 235 7.85 -12.97 9.35
C GLY A 235 8.13 -12.73 10.83
N LEU A 236 9.13 -13.46 11.36
CA LEU A 236 9.40 -13.64 12.80
C LEU A 236 9.59 -12.35 13.61
N SER A 237 9.13 -12.49 14.85
CA SER A 237 9.12 -11.62 16.03
C SER A 237 10.47 -11.07 16.50
N ASP A 238 11.60 -11.55 15.96
CA ASP A 238 12.94 -11.23 16.47
C ASP A 238 13.39 -9.79 16.20
N PHE A 239 12.65 -9.00 15.40
CA PHE A 239 12.87 -7.56 15.29
C PHE A 239 12.25 -6.78 16.47
N ASN A 240 11.27 -7.38 17.16
CA ASN A 240 10.52 -6.79 18.27
C ASN A 240 10.92 -7.33 19.64
N GLU A 241 11.67 -8.44 19.70
CA GLU A 241 12.24 -8.96 20.95
C GLU A 241 13.66 -8.44 21.16
N GLY A 242 13.76 -7.23 21.72
CA GLY A 242 15.00 -6.72 22.27
C GLY A 242 15.61 -5.54 21.53
N ASN A 243 15.01 -4.35 21.73
CA ASN A 243 15.72 -3.10 22.00
C ASN A 243 14.85 -2.24 22.90
#